data_AF-A0A8R7K4D3-F1
#
_entry.id   AF-A0A8R7K4D3-F1
#
_cell.length_a   1.000
_cell.length_b   1.000
_cell.length_c   1.000
_cell.angle_alpha   90.00
_cell.angle_beta   90.00
_cell.angle_gamma   90.00
#
_symmetry.space_group_name_H-M   'P 1'
#
loop_
_entity.id
_entity.type
_entity.pdbx_description
1 polymer ?
#
loop_
_entity_poly.entity_id
_entity_poly.type
_entity_poly.pdbx_seq_one_letter_code
_entity_poly.pdbx_strand_id
1 'polypeptide(L)'
;MDYFSGVVLCDFSKNVDSSVLHFVPFPGGIKYPDDARIPRYFPGRFRSVSISQGMIRYIHIDNGFHETIHSGWQGIPPKRSQRRQKQLTHKITIWTLNSKFEWEVHCEINLDCLWAQPRYRGLGLPRRLPEFPVISMDDPGVLCCLLRAKEFDGKEWMIMVDMNHVDLQSCTDVNVEDKFSNTTQLPTVFSKYLQKASRDGMGQH
;
A
#
# COMPACT_ATOMS: atom_id res chain seq x y z
N MET A 1 -9.77 -11.72 -6.09
CA MET A 1 -8.55 -10.91 -6.23
C MET A 1 -7.37 -11.82 -5.91
N ASP A 2 -6.39 -11.91 -6.80
CA ASP A 2 -5.10 -12.51 -6.49
C ASP A 2 -4.07 -11.39 -6.43
N TYR A 3 -3.67 -10.97 -5.23
CA TYR A 3 -2.70 -9.88 -5.03
C TYR A 3 -1.32 -10.16 -5.65
N PHE A 4 -1.05 -11.40 -6.07
CA PHE A 4 0.15 -11.76 -6.81
C PHE A 4 0.02 -11.49 -8.31
N SER A 5 -1.19 -11.59 -8.87
CA SER A 5 -1.36 -11.73 -10.32
C SER A 5 -2.29 -10.69 -10.95
N GLY A 6 -3.43 -10.40 -10.33
CA GLY A 6 -4.42 -9.50 -10.94
C GLY A 6 -5.83 -9.57 -10.35
N VAL A 7 -6.76 -8.99 -11.11
CA VAL A 7 -8.18 -8.92 -10.76
C VAL A 7 -9.02 -9.70 -11.77
N VAL A 8 -10.08 -10.35 -11.30
CA VAL A 8 -11.08 -10.99 -12.17
C VAL A 8 -12.34 -10.13 -12.11
N LEU A 9 -12.83 -9.72 -13.27
CA LEU A 9 -14.01 -8.87 -13.44
C LEU A 9 -15.06 -9.64 -14.19
N CYS A 10 -16.32 -9.43 -13.83
CA CYS A 10 -17.46 -10.02 -14.50
C CYS A 10 -18.17 -8.92 -15.30
N ASP A 11 -18.18 -9.03 -16.62
CA ASP A 11 -18.87 -8.10 -17.51
C ASP A 11 -20.28 -8.60 -17.81
N PHE A 12 -21.27 -7.79 -17.43
CA PHE A 12 -22.69 -8.02 -17.69
C PHE A 12 -23.26 -7.09 -18.78
N SER A 13 -22.41 -6.34 -19.49
CA SER A 13 -22.83 -5.30 -20.45
C SER A 13 -23.65 -5.82 -21.62
N LYS A 14 -23.51 -7.10 -21.99
CA LYS A 14 -24.21 -7.71 -23.13
C LYS A 14 -25.51 -8.42 -22.75
N ASN A 15 -25.50 -9.24 -21.69
CA ASN A 15 -26.68 -9.91 -21.13
C ASN A 15 -26.33 -10.46 -19.73
N VAL A 16 -27.29 -10.40 -18.79
CA VAL A 16 -27.17 -10.99 -17.44
C VAL A 16 -26.93 -12.51 -17.52
N ASP A 17 -27.51 -13.18 -18.53
CA ASP A 17 -27.41 -14.62 -18.73
C ASP A 17 -26.13 -15.05 -19.51
N SER A 18 -25.34 -14.10 -19.99
CA SER A 18 -24.11 -14.35 -20.76
C SER A 18 -22.97 -13.46 -20.26
N SER A 19 -22.63 -13.65 -18.99
CA SER A 19 -21.52 -12.93 -18.38
C SER A 19 -20.17 -13.38 -18.95
N VAL A 20 -19.28 -12.41 -19.22
CA VAL A 20 -17.91 -12.69 -19.65
C VAL A 20 -16.98 -12.38 -18.49
N LEU A 21 -16.15 -13.35 -18.12
CA LEU A 21 -15.10 -13.16 -17.13
C LEU A 21 -13.85 -12.61 -17.80
N HIS A 22 -13.37 -11.47 -17.31
CA HIS A 22 -12.13 -10.83 -17.72
C HIS A 22 -11.10 -10.97 -16.63
N PHE A 23 -9.93 -11.54 -16.95
CA PHE A 23 -8.76 -11.46 -16.08
C PHE A 23 -7.90 -10.28 -16.51
N VAL A 24 -7.63 -9.37 -15.57
CA VAL A 24 -6.78 -8.20 -15.80
C VAL A 24 -5.53 -8.33 -14.92
N PRO A 25 -4.35 -8.53 -15.51
CA PRO A 25 -3.11 -8.63 -14.74
C PRO A 25 -2.74 -7.30 -14.11
N PHE A 26 -2.09 -7.32 -12.94
CA PHE A 26 -1.55 -6.08 -12.38
C PHE A 26 -0.42 -5.50 -13.23
N PRO A 27 -0.26 -4.16 -13.27
CA PRO A 27 0.77 -3.50 -14.03
C PRO A 27 2.17 -3.86 -13.51
N GLY A 28 3.16 -3.81 -14.41
CA GLY A 28 4.57 -4.09 -14.11
C GLY A 28 5.02 -5.53 -14.34
N GLY A 29 4.11 -6.46 -14.67
CA GLY A 29 4.47 -7.83 -15.08
C GLY A 29 5.29 -8.62 -14.05
N ILE A 30 5.19 -8.22 -12.77
CA ILE A 30 5.98 -8.78 -11.69
C ILE A 30 5.48 -10.21 -11.44
N LYS A 31 6.28 -11.19 -11.88
CA LYS A 31 6.04 -12.60 -11.58
C LYS A 31 6.65 -12.91 -10.23
N TYR A 32 5.81 -13.36 -9.31
CA TYR A 32 6.29 -13.84 -8.03
C TYR A 32 6.65 -15.31 -8.13
N PRO A 33 7.86 -15.70 -7.70
CA PRO A 33 8.26 -17.09 -7.74
C PRO A 33 7.36 -17.90 -6.80
N ASP A 34 7.13 -19.18 -7.11
CA ASP A 34 6.19 -20.01 -6.35
C ASP A 34 6.61 -20.21 -4.88
N ASP A 35 7.90 -20.01 -4.56
CA ASP A 35 8.47 -20.00 -3.21
C ASP A 35 8.23 -18.67 -2.46
N ALA A 36 7.69 -17.64 -3.11
CA ALA A 36 7.18 -16.44 -2.45
C ALA A 36 5.94 -16.73 -1.57
N ARG A 37 5.56 -17.99 -1.36
CA ARG A 37 4.54 -18.43 -0.40
C ARG A 37 5.11 -18.75 0.99
N ILE A 38 6.30 -18.26 1.32
CA ILE A 38 6.81 -18.27 2.71
C ILE A 38 5.82 -17.50 3.59
N PRO A 39 5.52 -17.94 4.83
CA PRO A 39 4.58 -17.27 5.73
C PRO A 39 4.85 -15.79 6.07
N ARG A 40 5.96 -15.21 5.59
CA ARG A 40 6.31 -13.78 5.76
C ARG A 40 5.97 -12.93 4.54
N TYR A 41 5.52 -13.57 3.46
CA TYR A 41 5.21 -12.94 2.21
C TYR A 41 3.70 -12.70 2.10
N PHE A 42 3.28 -11.55 2.61
CA PHE A 42 1.90 -11.10 2.45
C PHE A 42 1.90 -10.05 1.36
N PRO A 43 1.41 -10.34 0.13
CA PRO A 43 1.35 -9.31 -0.90
C PRO A 43 0.51 -8.11 -0.43
N GLY A 44 -0.48 -8.34 0.44
CA GLY A 44 -1.25 -7.31 1.14
C GLY A 44 -0.42 -6.29 1.94
N ARG A 45 0.83 -6.62 2.32
CA ARG A 45 1.75 -5.71 3.01
C ARG A 45 2.23 -4.59 2.10
N PHE A 46 2.34 -4.83 0.79
CA PHE A 46 2.87 -3.85 -0.16
C PHE A 46 1.92 -3.57 -1.32
N ARG A 47 0.78 -4.26 -1.39
CA ARG A 47 -0.19 -4.16 -2.47
C ARG A 47 -1.60 -4.23 -1.95
N SER A 48 -2.50 -3.49 -2.57
CA SER A 48 -3.92 -3.60 -2.31
C SER A 48 -4.74 -3.19 -3.51
N VAL A 49 -6.02 -3.56 -3.49
CA VAL A 49 -7.01 -3.11 -4.46
C VAL A 49 -8.19 -2.55 -3.67
N SER A 50 -8.65 -1.39 -4.08
CA SER A 50 -9.81 -0.72 -3.48
C SER A 50 -10.77 -0.26 -4.57
N ILE A 51 -12.04 -0.14 -4.20
CA ILE A 51 -13.07 0.44 -5.07
C ILE A 51 -13.51 1.74 -4.41
N SER A 52 -13.42 2.83 -5.16
CA SER A 52 -13.71 4.18 -4.65
C SER A 52 -14.28 5.01 -5.79
N GLN A 53 -15.43 5.66 -5.57
CA GLN A 53 -16.14 6.46 -6.58
C GLN A 53 -16.42 5.70 -7.90
N GLY A 54 -16.73 4.40 -7.80
CA GLY A 54 -16.96 3.54 -8.98
C GLY A 54 -15.69 3.14 -9.74
N MET A 55 -14.51 3.59 -9.28
CA MET A 55 -13.23 3.28 -9.91
C MET A 55 -12.50 2.20 -9.10
N ILE A 56 -11.96 1.20 -9.80
CA ILE A 56 -11.05 0.22 -9.21
C ILE A 56 -9.65 0.81 -9.20
N ARG A 57 -9.02 0.84 -8.03
CA ARG A 57 -7.65 1.31 -7.85
C ARG A 57 -6.77 0.19 -7.33
N TYR A 58 -5.59 0.07 -7.91
CA TYR A 58 -4.53 -0.81 -7.45
C TYR A 58 -3.41 0.03 -6.88
N ILE A 59 -2.89 -0.36 -5.72
CA ILE A 59 -1.79 0.30 -5.04
C ILE A 59 -0.62 -0.67 -4.94
N HIS A 60 0.58 -0.21 -5.25
CA HIS A 60 1.82 -0.97 -5.09
C HIS A 60 2.90 -0.08 -4.47
N ILE A 61 3.48 -0.56 -3.39
CA ILE A 61 4.68 0.01 -2.79
C ILE A 61 5.88 -0.70 -3.41
N ASP A 62 6.65 0.01 -4.22
CA ASP A 62 7.88 -0.49 -4.83
C ASP A 62 8.96 -0.61 -3.74
N ASN A 63 9.15 -1.84 -3.28
CA ASN A 63 10.04 -2.12 -2.17
C ASN A 63 11.49 -2.39 -2.63
N GLY A 64 11.79 -2.65 -3.92
CA GLY A 64 13.12 -3.14 -4.35
C GLY A 64 13.62 -4.43 -3.65
N PHE A 65 12.89 -4.91 -2.64
CA PHE A 65 13.26 -5.90 -1.62
C PHE A 65 13.04 -7.33 -2.08
N HIS A 66 12.39 -7.48 -3.25
CA HIS A 66 12.22 -8.78 -3.89
C HIS A 66 13.57 -9.42 -4.26
N GLU A 67 14.64 -8.62 -4.40
CA GLU A 67 15.99 -9.15 -4.66
C GLU A 67 16.75 -9.55 -3.38
N THR A 68 16.52 -8.88 -2.25
CA THR A 68 17.37 -9.04 -1.04
C THR A 68 17.06 -10.26 -0.18
N ILE A 69 15.87 -10.86 -0.26
CA ILE A 69 15.53 -12.04 0.55
C ILE A 69 16.12 -13.34 -0.04
N HIS A 70 16.36 -13.39 -1.35
CA HIS A 70 17.04 -14.54 -1.97
C HIS A 70 18.54 -14.59 -1.62
N SER A 71 19.13 -13.50 -1.12
CA SER A 71 20.52 -13.44 -0.70
C SER A 71 20.66 -13.16 0.81
N GLY A 72 20.51 -14.19 1.62
CA GLY A 72 21.14 -14.19 2.95
C GLY A 72 20.20 -14.30 4.14
N TRP A 73 19.74 -15.52 4.42
CA TRP A 73 19.51 -15.96 5.80
C TRP A 73 20.83 -16.19 6.57
N GLN A 74 21.97 -15.93 5.94
CA GLN A 74 23.24 -15.67 6.61
C GLN A 74 23.46 -14.16 6.55
N GLY A 75 23.63 -13.53 7.71
CA GLY A 75 23.80 -12.09 7.92
C GLY A 75 25.06 -11.48 7.28
N ILE A 76 25.27 -11.72 5.99
CA ILE A 76 26.29 -11.12 5.15
C ILE A 76 25.52 -10.33 4.08
N PRO A 77 25.62 -8.99 4.06
CA PRO A 77 25.14 -8.21 2.93
C PRO A 77 25.82 -8.75 1.67
N PRO A 78 25.11 -9.10 0.59
CA PRO A 78 25.77 -9.48 -0.65
C PRO A 78 26.73 -8.35 -1.03
N LYS A 79 27.98 -8.70 -1.37
CA LYS A 79 29.00 -7.74 -1.82
C LYS A 79 28.41 -6.89 -2.93
N ARG A 80 28.07 -5.64 -2.59
CA ARG A 80 27.51 -4.66 -3.52
C ARG A 80 28.53 -4.44 -4.62
N SER A 81 28.29 -5.02 -5.81
CA SER A 81 29.03 -4.63 -6.99
C SER A 81 28.70 -3.16 -7.26
N GLN A 82 29.70 -2.29 -7.20
CA GLN A 82 29.61 -0.82 -7.31
C GLN A 82 29.01 -0.31 -8.65
N ARG A 83 28.47 -1.19 -9.51
CA ARG A 83 28.13 -0.88 -10.89
C ARG A 83 26.62 -0.77 -11.19
N ARG A 84 25.75 -0.98 -10.19
CA ARG A 84 24.30 -0.73 -10.29
C ARG A 84 23.77 -0.02 -9.04
N GLN A 85 24.41 1.08 -8.63
CA GLN A 85 23.69 2.11 -7.87
C GLN A 85 22.76 2.87 -8.84
N LYS A 86 21.75 2.19 -9.39
CA LYS A 86 20.53 2.91 -9.73
C LYS A 86 19.90 3.15 -8.36
N GLN A 87 19.83 4.40 -7.90
CA GLN A 87 19.12 4.71 -6.66
C GLN A 87 17.78 3.98 -6.72
N LEU A 88 17.57 3.00 -5.84
CA LEU A 88 16.26 2.38 -5.67
C LEU A 88 15.40 3.45 -5.01
N THR A 89 14.81 4.31 -5.83
CA THR A 89 13.85 5.31 -5.38
C THR A 89 12.61 4.54 -4.94
N HIS A 90 12.43 4.36 -3.63
CA HIS A 90 11.23 3.74 -3.11
C HIS A 90 10.04 4.64 -3.46
N LYS A 91 9.02 4.07 -4.08
CA LYS A 91 7.83 4.81 -4.49
C LYS A 91 6.57 4.01 -4.23
N ILE A 92 5.47 4.71 -4.02
CA ILE A 92 4.14 4.12 -4.06
C ILE A 92 3.53 4.52 -5.40
N THR A 93 3.07 3.54 -6.17
CA THR A 93 2.34 3.80 -7.41
C THR A 93 0.90 3.34 -7.25
N ILE A 94 -0.01 4.21 -7.67
CA ILE A 94 -1.44 3.97 -7.66
C ILE A 94 -1.89 3.97 -9.12
N TRP A 95 -2.64 2.94 -9.51
CA TRP A 95 -3.26 2.84 -10.83
C TRP A 95 -4.77 2.85 -10.70
N THR A 96 -5.42 3.37 -11.72
CA THR A 96 -6.87 3.28 -11.89
C THR A 96 -7.15 2.38 -13.09
N LEU A 97 -8.13 1.48 -12.95
CA LEU A 97 -8.58 0.66 -14.06
C LEU A 97 -9.59 1.44 -14.90
N ASN A 98 -9.34 1.55 -16.20
CA ASN A 98 -10.23 2.21 -17.14
C ASN A 98 -11.35 1.27 -17.65
N SER A 99 -12.30 1.82 -18.43
CA SER A 99 -13.43 1.06 -18.98
C SER A 99 -13.04 0.02 -20.05
N LYS A 100 -11.79 0.05 -20.54
CA LYS A 100 -11.24 -0.94 -21.48
C LYS A 100 -10.50 -2.08 -20.76
N PHE A 101 -10.58 -2.12 -19.43
CA PHE A 101 -9.84 -3.06 -18.59
C PHE A 101 -8.32 -2.88 -18.68
N GLU A 102 -7.85 -1.64 -18.85
CA GLU A 102 -6.43 -1.30 -18.86
C GLU A 102 -6.08 -0.44 -17.63
N TRP A 103 -4.88 -0.66 -17.08
CA TRP A 103 -4.39 0.10 -15.93
C TRP A 103 -3.70 1.39 -16.38
N GLU A 104 -4.15 2.51 -15.84
CA GLU A 104 -3.55 3.83 -16.05
C GLU A 104 -2.93 4.32 -14.74
N VAL A 105 -1.75 4.93 -14.81
CA VAL A 105 -1.12 5.52 -13.62
C VAL A 105 -1.98 6.68 -13.14
N HIS A 106 -2.45 6.57 -11.90
CA HIS A 106 -3.24 7.58 -11.24
C HIS A 106 -2.37 8.56 -10.46
N CYS A 107 -1.41 8.04 -9.70
CA CYS A 107 -0.51 8.83 -8.86
C CYS A 107 0.78 8.06 -8.58
N GLU A 108 1.90 8.78 -8.51
CA GLU A 108 3.18 8.25 -8.04
C GLU A 108 3.69 9.10 -6.87
N ILE A 109 3.96 8.44 -5.75
CA ILE A 109 4.45 9.06 -4.51
C ILE A 109 5.91 8.65 -4.35
N ASN A 110 6.83 9.59 -4.56
CA ASN A 110 8.24 9.40 -4.25
C ASN A 110 8.44 9.52 -2.73
N LEU A 111 8.90 8.45 -2.09
CA LEU A 111 9.02 8.43 -0.64
C LEU A 111 10.15 9.31 -0.12
N ASP A 112 11.26 9.46 -0.85
CA ASP A 112 12.34 10.38 -0.49
C ASP A 112 11.83 11.83 -0.45
N CYS A 113 10.99 12.21 -1.42
CA CYS A 113 10.32 13.50 -1.44
C CYS A 113 9.33 13.65 -0.28
N LEU A 114 8.50 12.65 -0.02
CA LEU A 114 7.53 12.64 1.08
C LEU A 114 8.23 12.82 2.44
N TRP A 115 9.32 12.09 2.68
CA TRP A 115 10.09 12.20 3.93
C TRP A 115 10.87 13.51 4.04
N ALA A 116 11.15 14.18 2.91
CA ALA A 116 11.83 15.46 2.89
C ALA A 116 10.91 16.63 3.28
N GLN A 117 9.58 16.44 3.29
CA GLN A 117 8.62 17.49 3.61
C GLN A 117 8.81 18.02 5.04
N PRO A 118 8.68 19.34 5.27
CA PRO A 118 8.81 19.94 6.60
C PRO A 118 7.86 19.32 7.63
N ARG A 119 6.61 19.05 7.22
CA ARG A 119 5.60 18.42 8.06
C ARG A 119 6.05 17.04 8.54
N TYR A 120 6.55 16.19 7.64
CA TYR A 120 7.08 14.88 8.01
C TYR A 120 8.30 14.99 8.94
N ARG A 121 9.26 15.88 8.63
CA ARG A 121 10.45 16.09 9.45
C ARG A 121 10.11 16.56 10.87
N GLY A 122 9.09 17.41 11.00
CA GLY A 122 8.62 17.91 12.29
C GLY A 122 8.07 16.82 13.22
N LEU A 123 7.65 15.67 12.69
CA LEU A 123 7.11 14.56 13.47
C LEU A 123 8.19 13.64 14.06
N GLY A 124 9.45 13.76 13.62
CA GLY A 124 10.54 12.91 14.10
C GLY A 124 10.39 11.42 13.76
N LEU A 125 9.61 11.09 12.73
CA LEU A 125 9.30 9.71 12.33
C LEU A 125 10.45 9.05 11.56
N PRO A 126 10.55 7.71 11.60
CA PRO A 126 11.56 6.97 10.88
C PRO A 126 11.27 6.92 9.37
N ARG A 127 12.26 7.27 8.55
CA ARG A 127 12.19 7.15 7.08
C ARG A 127 12.26 5.69 6.64
N ARG A 128 11.11 5.02 6.62
CA ARG A 128 10.99 3.61 6.27
C ARG A 128 9.89 3.39 5.28
N LEU A 129 9.94 2.22 4.64
CA LEU A 129 8.89 1.80 3.74
C LEU A 129 7.57 1.66 4.50
N PRO A 130 6.49 2.32 4.05
CA PRO A 130 5.17 2.09 4.59
C PRO A 130 4.66 0.68 4.22
N GLU A 131 3.64 0.22 4.94
CA GLU A 131 3.04 -1.10 4.82
C GLU A 131 1.51 -0.99 4.78
N PHE A 132 0.86 -2.02 4.25
CA PHE A 132 -0.59 -2.15 4.18
C PHE A 132 -1.28 -0.91 3.58
N PRO A 133 -0.95 -0.54 2.34
CA PRO A 133 -1.55 0.63 1.70
C PRO A 133 -3.05 0.41 1.53
N VAL A 134 -3.87 1.43 1.83
CA VAL A 134 -5.32 1.39 1.61
C VAL A 134 -5.84 2.79 1.29
N ILE A 135 -6.75 2.90 0.33
CA ILE A 135 -7.42 4.16 0.06
C ILE A 135 -8.51 4.39 1.12
N SER A 136 -8.57 5.60 1.67
CA SER A 136 -9.60 5.95 2.64
C SER A 136 -10.99 5.84 2.03
N MET A 137 -11.91 5.26 2.80
CA MET A 137 -13.31 5.13 2.41
C MET A 137 -14.05 6.48 2.46
N ASP A 138 -13.63 7.36 3.37
CA ASP A 138 -14.24 8.67 3.59
C ASP A 138 -13.74 9.71 2.58
N ASP A 139 -12.45 9.61 2.21
CA ASP A 139 -11.84 10.48 1.22
C ASP A 139 -11.03 9.66 0.20
N PRO A 140 -11.55 9.48 -1.03
CA PRO A 140 -10.90 8.69 -2.06
C PRO A 140 -9.64 9.36 -2.63
N GLY A 141 -9.32 10.60 -2.24
CA GLY A 141 -8.06 11.29 -2.49
C GLY A 141 -6.97 10.97 -1.48
N VAL A 142 -7.25 10.22 -0.42
CA VAL A 142 -6.30 9.94 0.67
C VAL A 142 -5.85 8.47 0.66
N LEU A 143 -4.54 8.28 0.71
CA LEU A 143 -3.89 6.99 0.92
C LEU A 143 -3.47 6.85 2.39
N CYS A 144 -3.94 5.81 3.05
CA CYS A 144 -3.50 5.42 4.38
C CYS A 144 -2.43 4.33 4.29
N CYS A 145 -1.38 4.43 5.10
CA CYS A 145 -0.36 3.40 5.23
C CYS A 145 0.09 3.27 6.69
N LEU A 146 0.54 2.08 7.05
CA LEU A 146 1.17 1.81 8.34
C LEU A 146 2.69 2.06 8.25
N LEU A 147 3.23 2.84 9.17
CA LEU A 147 4.66 3.06 9.32
C LEU A 147 5.12 2.46 10.66
N ARG A 148 6.18 1.65 10.65
CA ARG A 148 6.68 0.95 11.85
C ARG A 148 8.05 1.46 12.27
N ALA A 149 8.25 1.63 13.58
CA ALA A 149 9.53 1.99 14.17
C ALA A 149 10.58 0.88 14.01
N LYS A 150 10.17 -0.38 14.12
CA LYS A 150 10.99 -1.57 13.91
C LYS A 150 10.17 -2.64 13.19
N GLU A 151 10.85 -3.55 12.49
CA GLU A 151 10.13 -4.67 11.88
C GLU A 151 9.59 -5.57 13.00
N PHE A 152 8.26 -5.79 13.00
CA PHE A 152 7.53 -6.64 13.96
C PHE A 152 7.59 -6.22 15.45
N ASP A 153 8.10 -5.03 15.75
CA ASP A 153 8.29 -4.56 17.12
C ASP A 153 8.23 -3.01 17.18
N GLY A 154 7.88 -2.46 18.33
CA GLY A 154 7.89 -1.03 18.59
C GLY A 154 6.65 -0.26 18.12
N LYS A 155 6.79 1.06 18.14
CA LYS A 155 5.73 2.02 17.87
C LYS A 155 5.30 1.98 16.40
N GLU A 156 3.99 2.14 16.18
CA GLU A 156 3.41 2.12 14.84
C GLU A 156 2.56 3.37 14.65
N TRP A 157 2.60 3.90 13.43
CA TRP A 157 1.87 5.10 13.07
C TRP A 157 1.04 4.84 11.82
N MET A 158 -0.19 5.32 11.82
CA MET A 158 -0.97 5.49 10.61
C MET A 158 -0.56 6.81 9.97
N ILE A 159 0.01 6.77 8.77
CA ILE A 159 0.23 7.97 7.96
C ILE A 159 -0.89 8.08 6.93
N MET A 160 -1.41 9.29 6.76
CA MET A 160 -2.36 9.62 5.70
C MET A 160 -1.69 10.56 4.72
N VAL A 161 -1.72 10.20 3.43
CA VAL A 161 -1.07 10.94 2.35
C VAL A 161 -2.14 11.40 1.38
N ASP A 162 -2.21 12.70 1.14
CA ASP A 162 -3.05 13.29 0.10
C ASP A 162 -2.43 12.94 -1.26
N MET A 163 -3.16 12.18 -2.08
CA MET A 163 -2.71 11.74 -3.40
C MET A 163 -2.78 12.85 -4.46
N ASN A 164 -3.57 13.90 -4.26
CA ASN A 164 -3.67 15.03 -5.19
C ASN A 164 -2.48 15.97 -5.05
N HIS A 165 -2.03 16.20 -3.81
CA HIS A 165 -0.91 17.10 -3.51
C HIS A 165 0.40 16.35 -3.22
N VAL A 166 0.35 15.02 -3.07
CA VAL A 166 1.48 14.16 -2.69
C VAL A 166 2.12 14.67 -1.38
N ASP A 167 1.28 15.02 -0.40
CA ASP A 167 1.69 15.59 0.89
C ASP A 167 1.17 14.73 2.05
N LEU A 168 1.94 14.69 3.13
CA LEU A 168 1.51 14.03 4.36
C LEU A 168 0.36 14.82 4.98
N GLN A 169 -0.86 14.31 4.96
CA GLN A 169 -2.01 14.99 5.57
C GLN A 169 -1.97 14.91 7.10
N SER A 170 -1.75 13.72 7.65
CA SER A 170 -1.68 13.52 9.10
C SER A 170 -0.95 12.23 9.50
N CYS A 171 -0.69 12.10 10.80
CA CYS A 171 -0.06 10.93 11.40
C CYS A 171 -0.66 10.65 12.78
N THR A 172 -1.14 9.43 12.99
CA THR A 172 -1.75 9.01 14.27
C THR A 172 -1.02 7.80 14.83
N ASP A 173 -0.72 7.83 16.13
CA ASP A 173 -0.16 6.70 16.87
C ASP A 173 -1.19 5.56 16.99
N VAL A 174 -0.79 4.34 16.66
CA VAL A 174 -1.63 3.14 16.76
C VAL A 174 -1.12 2.31 17.93
N ASN A 175 -1.81 2.36 19.08
CA ASN A 175 -1.40 1.61 20.26
C ASN A 175 -1.66 0.09 20.09
N VAL A 176 -0.77 -0.75 20.63
CA VAL A 176 -0.63 -2.19 20.33
C VAL A 176 -1.62 -3.08 21.07
N GLU A 177 -2.33 -2.59 22.09
CA GLU A 177 -3.18 -3.44 22.94
C GLU A 177 -4.39 -4.05 22.22
N ASP A 178 -4.72 -3.58 21.01
CA ASP A 178 -5.73 -4.18 20.11
C ASP A 178 -5.12 -5.12 19.01
N LYS A 179 -3.80 -5.38 19.00
CA LYS A 179 -3.09 -5.81 17.77
C LYS A 179 -3.05 -7.29 17.40
N PHE A 180 -3.53 -8.26 18.18
CA PHE A 180 -3.31 -9.67 17.83
C PHE A 180 -4.48 -10.64 18.01
N SER A 181 -5.71 -10.16 18.24
CA SER A 181 -6.87 -11.06 18.32
C SER A 181 -7.62 -11.30 17.01
N ASN A 182 -7.27 -10.66 15.88
CA ASN A 182 -7.96 -10.89 14.60
C ASN A 182 -7.03 -10.78 13.39
N THR A 183 -6.20 -11.80 13.17
CA THR A 183 -5.28 -11.98 12.03
C THR A 183 -5.97 -12.22 10.67
N THR A 184 -7.21 -11.75 10.49
CA THR A 184 -7.98 -11.92 9.25
C THR A 184 -8.69 -10.65 8.77
N GLN A 185 -8.47 -9.49 9.38
CA GLN A 185 -9.31 -8.31 9.13
C GLN A 185 -8.56 -7.01 8.80
N LEU A 186 -7.48 -7.08 8.02
CA LEU A 186 -6.81 -5.89 7.49
C LEU A 186 -7.57 -5.12 6.38
N PRO A 187 -8.83 -5.44 6.05
CA PRO A 187 -9.76 -4.43 5.50
C PRO A 187 -10.70 -3.84 6.57
N THR A 188 -10.96 -4.58 7.66
CA THR A 188 -12.02 -4.26 8.64
C THR A 188 -11.53 -3.49 9.87
N VAL A 189 -10.26 -3.61 10.25
CA VAL A 189 -9.69 -2.86 11.39
C VAL A 189 -9.52 -1.38 11.05
N PHE A 190 -9.27 -1.06 9.78
CA PHE A 190 -9.12 0.33 9.32
C PHE A 190 -10.40 1.17 9.51
N SER A 191 -11.59 0.57 9.41
CA SER A 191 -12.86 1.30 9.61
C SER A 191 -13.00 1.88 11.02
N LYS A 192 -12.46 1.18 12.04
CA LYS A 192 -12.53 1.64 13.44
C LYS A 192 -11.63 2.84 13.72
N TYR A 193 -10.47 2.91 13.07
CA TYR A 193 -9.54 4.03 13.24
C TYR A 193 -9.96 5.26 12.41
N LEU A 194 -10.57 5.06 11.24
CA LEU A 194 -11.12 6.16 10.42
C LEU A 194 -12.34 6.82 11.10
N GLN A 195 -13.23 6.03 11.73
CA GLN A 195 -14.35 6.57 12.51
C GLN A 195 -13.93 7.38 13.73
N LYS A 196 -12.72 7.15 14.27
CA LYS A 196 -12.21 7.90 15.43
C LYS A 196 -11.64 9.25 15.03
N ALA A 197 -10.89 9.30 13.91
CA ALA A 197 -10.32 10.54 13.40
C ALA A 197 -11.38 11.57 12.94
N SER A 198 -12.56 11.12 12.48
CA SER A 198 -13.66 12.02 12.09
C SER A 198 -14.44 12.60 13.28
N ARG A 199 -14.42 11.94 14.46
CA ARG A 199 -15.09 12.43 15.67
C ARG A 199 -14.31 13.51 16.41
N ASP A 200 -12.98 13.48 16.33
CA ASP A 200 -12.12 14.47 17.00
C ASP A 200 -12.07 15.83 16.27
N GLY A 201 -12.70 15.95 15.09
CA GLY A 201 -12.83 17.20 14.31
C GLY A 201 -14.13 17.98 14.55
N MET A 202 -15.07 17.49 15.36
CA MET A 202 -16.38 18.11 15.54
C MET A 202 -16.62 18.43 17.02
N GLY A 203 -15.92 19.45 17.51
CA GLY A 203 -15.97 19.84 18.91
C GLY A 203 -15.37 21.20 19.22
N GLN A 204 -15.60 22.21 18.37
CA GLN A 204 -15.54 23.62 18.79
C GLN A 204 -16.60 24.43 18.04
N HIS A 205 -17.77 24.59 18.66
CA HIS A 205 -18.65 25.74 18.53
C HIS A 205 -19.25 26.03 19.91
#